data_AF-A0A453QQR0-F1
#
_entry.id   AF-A0A453QQR0-F1
#
_cell.length_a   1.000
_cell.length_b   1.000
_cell.length_c   1.000
_cell.angle_alpha   90.00
_cell.angle_beta   90.00
_cell.angle_gamma   90.00
#
_symmetry.space_group_name_H-M   'P 1'
#
loop_
_entity.id
_entity.type
_entity.pdbx_description
1 polymer ?
#
loop_
_entity_poly.entity_id
_entity_poly.type
_entity_poly.pdbx_seq_one_letter_code
_entity_poly.pdbx_strand_id
1 'polypeptide(L)'
;NPTVGRLREIFRGGGDAADGWEKSWETGVTPWDLGKPTPIIEHLVKSGTLPKGRALVPGCGMGYDVVALASPERFVVGLEISNIAAEKAKQIGLLFWLLISSSGDQVNHLTSFSIIRSFVHLIRA
;
A
#
# COMPACT_ATOMS: atom_id res chain seq x y z
N ASN A 1 -15.83 4.80 -20.89
CA ASN A 1 -14.55 4.10 -20.65
C ASN A 1 -14.81 2.59 -20.70
N PRO A 2 -14.31 1.87 -21.73
CA PRO A 2 -14.54 0.43 -21.92
C PRO A 2 -14.07 -0.45 -20.74
N THR A 3 -12.97 -0.09 -20.08
CA THR A 3 -12.43 -0.83 -18.93
C THR A 3 -13.37 -0.77 -17.72
N VAL A 4 -14.04 0.38 -17.52
CA VAL A 4 -15.09 0.52 -16.50
C VAL A 4 -16.33 -0.33 -16.84
N GLY A 5 -16.60 -0.56 -18.13
CA GLY A 5 -17.65 -1.51 -18.55
C GLY A 5 -17.34 -2.93 -18.11
N ARG A 6 -16.12 -3.40 -18.41
CA ARG A 6 -15.63 -4.73 -18.00
C ARG A 6 -15.61 -4.90 -16.48
N LEU A 7 -15.22 -3.86 -15.74
CA LEU A 7 -15.29 -3.87 -14.29
C LEU A 7 -16.72 -4.13 -13.81
N ARG A 8 -17.71 -3.43 -14.36
CA ARG A 8 -19.11 -3.64 -13.99
C ARG A 8 -19.58 -5.06 -14.31
N GLU A 9 -19.11 -5.65 -15.40
CA GLU A 9 -19.41 -7.05 -15.73
C GLU A 9 -18.84 -8.03 -14.69
N ILE A 10 -17.61 -7.81 -14.22
CA ILE A 10 -17.00 -8.62 -13.16
C ILE A 10 -17.88 -8.62 -11.89
N PHE A 11 -18.33 -7.44 -11.46
CA PHE A 11 -19.18 -7.30 -10.27
C PHE A 11 -20.62 -7.81 -10.46
N ARG A 12 -21.10 -7.93 -11.69
CA ARG A 12 -22.42 -8.54 -12.00
C ARG A 12 -22.39 -10.06 -11.95
N GLY A 13 -21.20 -10.67 -11.89
CA GLY A 13 -20.99 -12.13 -11.93
C GLY A 13 -21.50 -12.92 -10.71
N GLY A 14 -22.04 -12.27 -9.68
CA GLY A 14 -22.79 -12.94 -8.59
C GLY A 14 -21.98 -13.43 -7.39
N GLY A 15 -20.72 -12.99 -7.22
CA GLY A 15 -19.94 -13.16 -5.99
C GLY A 15 -20.17 -12.00 -5.00
N ASP A 16 -19.58 -12.09 -3.81
CA ASP A 16 -19.58 -10.95 -2.89
C ASP A 16 -18.64 -9.82 -3.40
N ALA A 17 -18.60 -8.70 -2.68
CA ALA A 17 -17.74 -7.59 -3.10
C ALA A 17 -16.25 -7.97 -3.11
N ALA A 18 -15.79 -8.85 -2.20
CA ALA A 18 -14.41 -9.28 -2.13
C ALA A 18 -14.02 -10.10 -3.38
N ASP A 19 -14.90 -11.00 -3.82
CA ASP A 19 -14.73 -11.77 -5.06
C ASP A 19 -14.58 -10.85 -6.29
N GLY A 20 -15.37 -9.78 -6.35
CA GLY A 20 -15.32 -8.79 -7.42
C GLY A 20 -13.98 -8.05 -7.49
N TRP A 21 -13.45 -7.62 -6.34
CA TRP A 21 -12.16 -6.94 -6.25
C TRP A 21 -10.99 -7.88 -6.58
N GLU A 22 -10.99 -9.09 -6.02
CA GLU A 22 -9.95 -10.09 -6.29
C GLU A 22 -9.88 -10.42 -7.78
N LYS A 23 -11.02 -10.71 -8.41
CA LYS A 23 -11.09 -11.01 -9.84
C LYS A 23 -10.69 -9.84 -10.73
N SER A 24 -10.95 -8.60 -10.30
CA SER A 24 -10.49 -7.41 -11.00
C SER A 24 -8.96 -7.32 -11.05
N TRP A 25 -8.29 -7.63 -9.93
CA TRP A 25 -6.83 -7.71 -9.86
C TRP A 25 -6.26 -8.89 -10.64
N GLU A 26 -6.91 -10.06 -10.57
CA GLU A 26 -6.51 -11.27 -11.31
C GLU A 26 -6.55 -11.04 -12.83
N THR A 27 -7.62 -10.42 -13.32
CA THR A 27 -7.84 -10.19 -14.76
C THR A 27 -7.20 -8.90 -15.29
N GLY A 28 -6.55 -8.12 -14.42
CA GLY A 28 -5.92 -6.85 -14.78
C GLY A 28 -6.91 -5.74 -15.15
N VAL A 29 -8.18 -5.88 -14.77
CA VAL A 29 -9.22 -4.85 -14.99
C VAL A 29 -9.24 -3.90 -13.80
N THR A 30 -8.21 -3.07 -13.70
CA THR A 30 -7.96 -2.17 -12.56
C THR A 30 -7.96 -0.69 -12.99
N PRO A 31 -9.07 -0.14 -13.50
CA PRO A 31 -9.11 1.21 -14.07
C PRO A 31 -8.82 2.35 -13.06
N TRP A 32 -8.85 2.06 -11.76
CA TRP A 32 -8.48 2.99 -10.68
C TRP A 32 -6.98 2.94 -10.34
N ASP A 33 -6.27 1.88 -10.71
CA ASP A 33 -4.86 1.72 -10.36
C ASP A 33 -4.00 2.62 -11.25
N LEU A 34 -3.26 3.54 -10.61
CA LEU A 34 -2.38 4.48 -11.31
C LEU A 34 -0.98 3.90 -11.54
N GLY A 35 -0.65 2.77 -10.90
CA GLY A 35 0.70 2.19 -10.92
C GLY A 35 1.76 3.04 -10.21
N LYS A 36 1.34 4.10 -9.51
CA LYS A 36 2.18 5.08 -8.81
C LYS A 36 1.37 5.79 -7.73
N PRO A 37 2.01 6.53 -6.82
CA PRO A 37 1.29 7.33 -5.83
C PRO A 37 0.35 8.33 -6.49
N THR A 38 -0.78 8.58 -5.85
CA THR A 38 -1.75 9.57 -6.28
C THR A 38 -1.08 10.96 -6.28
N PRO A 39 -1.17 11.75 -7.37
CA PRO A 39 -0.42 13.01 -7.49
C PRO A 39 -0.63 13.99 -6.33
N ILE A 40 -1.84 14.03 -5.74
CA ILE A 40 -2.11 14.89 -4.58
C ILE A 40 -1.38 14.41 -3.32
N ILE A 41 -1.20 13.10 -3.14
CA ILE A 41 -0.44 12.54 -2.02
C ILE A 41 1.03 12.93 -2.15
N GLU A 42 1.64 12.82 -3.34
CA GLU A 42 3.00 13.27 -3.57
C GLU A 42 3.17 14.77 -3.28
N HIS A 43 2.22 15.59 -3.72
CA HIS A 43 2.24 17.02 -3.45
C HIS A 43 2.14 17.33 -1.95
N LEU A 44 1.22 16.67 -1.24
CA LEU A 44 1.02 16.86 0.20
C LEU A 44 2.23 16.40 1.01
N VAL A 45 2.86 15.29 0.65
CA VAL A 45 4.13 14.82 1.25
C VAL A 45 5.24 15.85 1.02
N LYS A 46 5.42 16.34 -0.22
CA LYS A 46 6.42 17.37 -0.55
C LYS A 46 6.17 18.70 0.16
N SER A 47 4.92 19.07 0.39
CA SER A 47 4.57 20.30 1.10
C SER A 47 4.90 20.27 2.60
N GLY A 48 5.14 19.08 3.18
CA GLY A 48 5.38 18.92 4.62
C GLY A 48 4.18 19.19 5.51
N THR A 49 2.97 19.37 4.94
CA THR A 49 1.75 19.76 5.69
C THR A 49 1.01 18.58 6.31
N LEU A 50 1.33 17.35 5.91
CA LEU A 50 0.66 16.16 6.39
C LEU A 50 0.98 15.89 7.88
N PRO A 51 -0.02 15.55 8.71
CA PRO A 51 0.20 15.24 10.12
C PRO A 51 1.23 14.14 10.34
N LYS A 52 1.96 14.25 11.46
CA LYS A 52 2.82 13.18 11.99
C LYS A 52 1.97 12.13 12.73
N GLY A 53 2.56 10.99 13.06
CA GLY A 53 1.90 9.94 13.84
C GLY A 53 1.44 8.77 12.99
N ARG A 54 0.14 8.41 13.07
CA ARG A 54 -0.40 7.21 12.42
C ARG A 54 -1.38 7.58 11.32
N ALA A 55 -1.29 6.91 10.17
CA ALA A 55 -2.23 7.05 9.07
C ALA A 55 -2.74 5.68 8.60
N LEU A 56 -3.95 5.67 8.05
CA LEU A 56 -4.61 4.49 7.47
C LEU A 56 -4.97 4.81 6.01
N VAL A 57 -4.64 3.88 5.11
CA VAL A 57 -5.07 3.92 3.70
C VAL A 57 -6.04 2.74 3.49
N PRO A 58 -7.36 2.97 3.54
CA PRO A 58 -8.34 1.94 3.27
C PRO A 58 -8.42 1.65 1.76
N GLY A 59 -8.50 0.38 1.38
CA GLY A 59 -8.47 -0.04 -0.03
C GLY A 59 -7.16 0.33 -0.69
N CYS A 60 -6.03 0.00 -0.08
CA CYS A 60 -4.73 0.49 -0.51
C CYS A 60 -4.24 -0.10 -1.84
N GLY A 61 -4.90 -1.14 -2.37
CA GLY A 61 -4.49 -1.83 -3.58
C GLY A 61 -3.04 -2.33 -3.45
N MET A 62 -2.22 -2.01 -4.46
CA MET A 62 -0.78 -2.34 -4.47
C MET A 62 0.07 -1.45 -3.53
N GLY A 63 -0.52 -0.55 -2.75
CA GLY A 63 0.17 0.12 -1.65
C GLY A 63 1.04 1.32 -2.02
N TYR A 64 0.91 1.89 -3.22
CA TYR A 64 1.69 3.05 -3.65
C TYR A 64 1.54 4.27 -2.72
N ASP A 65 0.31 4.60 -2.34
CA ASP A 65 0.05 5.73 -1.42
C ASP A 65 0.49 5.43 0.01
N VAL A 66 0.41 4.17 0.44
CA VAL A 66 0.93 3.74 1.75
C VAL A 66 2.42 4.03 1.85
N VAL A 67 3.16 3.64 0.81
CA VAL A 67 4.60 3.86 0.69
C VAL A 67 4.92 5.36 0.61
N ALA A 68 4.23 6.12 -0.23
CA ALA A 68 4.47 7.55 -0.37
C ALA A 68 4.19 8.33 0.92
N LEU A 69 3.17 7.95 1.68
CA LEU A 69 2.81 8.58 2.95
C LEU A 69 3.78 8.22 4.08
N ALA A 70 4.46 7.08 4.00
CA ALA A 70 5.32 6.58 5.07
C ALA A 70 6.57 7.46 5.22
N SER A 71 6.91 7.77 6.47
CA SER A 71 8.12 8.53 6.81
C SER A 71 8.59 8.14 8.22
N PRO A 72 9.79 8.56 8.65
CA PRO A 72 10.24 8.35 10.04
C PRO A 72 9.27 8.90 11.09
N GLU A 73 8.45 9.89 10.74
CA GLU A 73 7.48 10.53 11.62
C GLU A 73 6.04 10.10 11.36
N ARG A 74 5.80 9.24 10.35
CA ARG A 74 4.46 8.74 9.98
C ARG A 74 4.46 7.24 9.74
N PHE A 75 3.84 6.51 10.67
CA PHE A 75 3.53 5.10 10.53
C PHE A 75 2.22 4.91 9.75
N VAL A 76 2.28 4.23 8.62
CA VAL A 76 1.12 4.07 7.72
C VAL A 76 0.71 2.61 7.63
N VAL A 77 -0.59 2.35 7.78
CA VAL A 77 -1.18 1.02 7.58
C VAL A 77 -2.01 1.06 6.30
N GLY A 78 -1.76 0.11 5.40
CA GLY A 78 -2.66 -0.18 4.28
C GLY A 78 -3.63 -1.29 4.65
N LEU A 79 -4.91 -1.12 4.32
CA LEU A 79 -5.93 -2.17 4.43
C LEU A 79 -6.41 -2.53 3.03
N GLU A 80 -6.33 -3.81 2.68
CA GLU A 80 -6.76 -4.33 1.38
C GLU A 80 -7.47 -5.67 1.56
N ILE A 81 -8.56 -5.87 0.83
CA ILE A 81 -9.37 -7.09 0.89
C ILE A 81 -8.91 -8.12 -0.15
N SER A 82 -8.36 -7.66 -1.28
CA SER A 82 -7.80 -8.53 -2.30
C SER A 82 -6.45 -9.09 -1.86
N ASN A 83 -6.31 -10.41 -1.88
CA ASN A 83 -5.07 -11.09 -1.55
C ASN A 83 -3.98 -10.80 -2.62
N ILE A 84 -4.35 -10.81 -3.91
CA ILE A 84 -3.43 -10.46 -5.00
C ILE A 84 -2.85 -9.05 -4.81
N ALA A 85 -3.68 -8.06 -4.50
CA ALA A 85 -3.22 -6.70 -4.29
C ALA A 85 -2.37 -6.56 -3.02
N ALA A 86 -2.79 -7.19 -1.91
CA ALA A 86 -2.06 -7.18 -0.65
C ALA A 86 -0.67 -7.81 -0.76
N GLU A 87 -0.54 -8.94 -1.47
CA GLU A 87 0.77 -9.57 -1.70
C GLU A 87 1.70 -8.70 -2.54
N LYS A 88 1.17 -8.05 -3.59
CA LYS A 88 1.95 -7.07 -4.36
C LYS A 88 2.36 -5.86 -3.52
N ALA A 89 1.48 -5.36 -2.66
CA ALA A 89 1.78 -4.25 -1.76
C ALA A 89 2.93 -4.56 -0.79
N LYS A 90 2.96 -5.80 -0.25
CA LYS A 90 4.07 -6.26 0.61
C LYS A 90 5.41 -6.22 -0.12
N GLN A 91 5.44 -6.60 -1.41
CA GLN A 91 6.66 -6.58 -2.22
C GLN A 91 7.19 -5.14 -2.42
N ILE A 92 6.30 -4.19 -2.68
CA ILE A 92 6.68 -2.78 -2.84
C ILE A 92 7.13 -2.17 -1.51
N GLY A 93 6.46 -2.50 -0.40
CA GLY A 93 6.87 -2.07 0.93
C GLY A 93 8.27 -2.55 1.33
N LEU A 94 8.63 -3.78 0.97
CA LEU A 94 9.99 -4.32 1.15
C LEU A 94 11.03 -3.57 0.30
N LEU A 95 10.70 -3.26 -0.95
CA LEU A 95 11.59 -2.51 -1.84
C LEU A 95 11.81 -1.07 -1.36
N PHE A 96 10.76 -0.41 -0.88
CA PHE A 96 10.84 0.95 -0.34
C PHE A 96 11.73 1.01 0.91
N TRP A 97 11.63 0.01 1.79
CA TRP A 97 12.48 -0.06 2.98
C TRP A 97 13.98 -0.22 2.64
N LEU A 98 14.30 -1.02 1.62
CA LEU A 98 15.66 -1.15 1.11
C LEU A 98 16.19 0.18 0.51
N LEU A 99 15.33 0.92 -0.20
CA LEU A 99 15.70 2.22 -0.78
C LEU A 99 16.00 3.26 0.30
N ILE A 100 15.16 3.38 1.34
CA ILE A 100 15.43 4.30 2.47
C ILE A 100 16.76 3.94 3.14
N SER A 101 17.04 2.65 3.31
CA SER A 101 18.29 2.19 3.92
C SER A 101 19.52 2.52 3.07
N SER A 102 19.37 2.59 1.74
CA SER A 102 20.46 2.93 0.81
C SER A 102 20.68 4.43 0.64
N SER A 103 19.71 5.29 0.99
CA SER A 103 19.81 6.74 0.79
C SER A 103 20.46 7.52 1.95
N GLY A 104 20.93 6.83 2.99
CA GLY A 104 21.99 7.31 3.88
C GLY A 104 21.86 8.73 4.42
N ASP A 105 20.85 9.01 5.25
CA ASP A 105 20.88 10.15 6.18
C ASP A 105 20.39 9.74 7.58
N GLN A 106 21.35 9.70 8.50
CA GLN A 106 21.24 9.68 9.97
C GLN A 106 20.33 8.62 10.63
N VAL A 107 20.65 7.34 10.42
CA VAL A 107 20.21 6.23 11.28
C VAL A 107 21.11 6.13 12.53
N ASN A 108 21.11 7.16 13.38
CA ASN A 108 21.81 7.11 14.67
C ASN A 108 20.91 7.50 15.86
N HIS A 109 19.60 7.24 15.75
CA HIS A 109 18.71 7.24 16.91
C HIS A 109 17.59 6.19 16.87
N LEU A 110 17.69 5.19 15.97
CA LEU A 110 16.68 4.16 15.76
C LEU A 110 17.03 2.85 16.48
N THR A 111 17.15 2.91 17.82
CA THR A 111 17.07 1.75 18.71
C THR A 111 15.69 1.67 19.39
N SER A 112 14.61 1.93 18.66
CA SER A 112 13.27 1.65 19.21
C SER A 112 12.22 1.38 18.14
N PHE A 113 12.37 0.29 17.36
CA PHE A 113 11.22 -0.41 16.78
C PHE A 113 11.53 -1.90 16.62
N SER A 114 11.68 -2.57 17.76
CA SER A 114 11.66 -4.04 17.93
C SER A 114 10.30 -4.69 17.58
N ILE A 115 9.29 -3.90 17.20
CA ILE A 115 7.92 -4.38 16.97
C ILE A 115 7.76 -5.08 15.60
N ILE A 116 8.49 -4.65 14.56
CA ILE A 116 8.35 -5.28 13.23
C ILE A 116 9.22 -6.54 13.12
N ARG A 117 10.39 -6.57 13.78
CA ARG A 117 11.26 -7.77 13.80
C ARG A 117 10.70 -8.91 14.65
N SER A 118 9.93 -8.59 15.69
CA SER A 118 9.28 -9.59 16.56
C SER A 118 8.10 -10.28 15.88
N PHE A 119 7.42 -9.63 14.94
CA PHE A 119 6.27 -10.24 14.25
C PHE A 119 6.66 -11.19 13.11
N VAL A 120 7.84 -10.99 12.50
CA VAL A 120 8.39 -11.93 11.48
C VAL A 120 8.81 -13.27 12.11
N HIS A 121 9.18 -13.29 13.40
CA HIS A 121 9.45 -14.54 14.13
C HIS A 121 8.18 -15.19 14.70
N LEU A 122 7.13 -14.41 14.99
CA LEU A 122 5.86 -14.93 15.51
C LEU A 122 4.98 -15.60 14.42
N ILE A 123 5.22 -15.33 13.14
CA ILE A 123 4.53 -15.98 12.01
C ILE A 123 5.23 -17.29 11.57
N ARG A 124 6.39 -17.62 12.17
CA ARG A 124 7.17 -18.83 11.87
C ARG A 124 7.32 -19.80 13.06
N ALA A 125 6.51 -19.63 14.11
CA ALA A 125 6.42 -20.54 15.26
C ALA A 125 4.99 -21.05 15.42
#